data_AF-A0A3Q4GPJ0-F1
#
_entry.id   AF-A0A3Q4GPJ0-F1
#
_cell.length_a   1.000
_cell.length_b   1.000
_cell.length_c   1.000
_cell.angle_alpha   90.00
_cell.angle_beta   90.00
_cell.angle_gamma   90.00
#
_symmetry.space_group_name_H-M   'P 1'
#
loop_
_entity.id
_entity.type
_entity.pdbx_description
1 polymer ?
#
loop_
_entity_poly.entity_id
_entity_poly.type
_entity_poly.pdbx_seq_one_letter_code
_entity_poly.pdbx_strand_id
1 'polypeptide(L)'
;MAESHSLTAAQGRKKWNLPQRGGTEPRKANTGPPDRDTERKLAVPFRGHIPGGMQLGKRIIVIGTVNPHPDRFYIALTCGCGTSREPPPDVALEMCVRFKDRQVLRRACMSGSWGDVDKAVPFFPFIRDQPFKVP
;
A
#
# COMPACT_ATOMS: atom_id res chain seq x y z
N MET A 1 5.39 -60.74 17.20
CA MET A 1 5.55 -60.25 15.81
C MET A 1 5.16 -58.78 15.85
N ALA A 2 6.13 -57.89 16.11
CA ALA A 2 6.98 -57.20 15.11
C ALA A 2 6.17 -56.14 14.34
N GLU A 3 6.51 -54.86 14.20
CA GLU A 3 7.59 -53.94 14.61
C GLU A 3 6.96 -52.53 14.57
N SER A 4 7.16 -51.67 15.56
CA SER A 4 8.14 -50.56 15.58
C SER A 4 8.06 -49.59 14.39
N HIS A 5 7.94 -48.28 14.69
CA HIS A 5 8.76 -47.19 14.13
C HIS A 5 8.35 -45.87 14.81
N SER A 6 9.08 -45.52 15.88
CA SER A 6 9.25 -44.13 16.33
C SER A 6 10.12 -43.39 15.32
N LEU A 7 9.83 -42.10 15.04
CA LEU A 7 10.87 -41.06 14.89
C LEU A 7 10.30 -39.67 15.19
N THR A 8 10.89 -39.04 16.20
CA THR A 8 10.94 -37.63 16.55
C THR A 8 11.66 -36.79 15.48
N ALA A 9 11.27 -35.53 15.29
CA ALA A 9 12.21 -34.40 15.17
C ALA A 9 11.50 -33.05 15.05
N ALA A 10 11.95 -32.11 15.88
CA ALA A 10 11.57 -30.71 15.93
C ALA A 10 11.97 -29.96 14.65
N GLN A 11 11.09 -29.07 14.17
CA GLN A 11 11.41 -28.15 13.08
C GLN A 11 12.25 -26.98 13.61
N GLY A 12 13.54 -27.04 13.31
CA GLY A 12 14.54 -26.04 13.65
C GLY A 12 14.28 -24.68 12.99
N ARG A 13 14.44 -23.62 13.80
CA ARG A 13 14.52 -22.22 13.39
C ARG A 13 15.65 -22.02 12.37
N LYS A 14 15.32 -21.52 11.18
CA LYS A 14 16.30 -21.14 10.17
C LYS A 14 16.89 -19.76 10.51
N LYS A 15 18.10 -19.77 11.07
CA LYS A 15 18.92 -18.59 11.34
C LYS A 15 19.61 -18.16 10.04
N TRP A 16 19.32 -16.97 9.56
CA TRP A 16 20.02 -16.36 8.44
C TRP A 16 21.30 -15.68 8.96
N ASN A 17 22.47 -16.08 8.47
CA ASN A 17 23.74 -15.40 8.75
C ASN A 17 24.12 -14.55 7.53
N LEU A 18 24.38 -13.26 7.74
CA LEU A 18 24.99 -12.38 6.74
C LEU A 18 26.52 -12.58 6.71
N PRO A 19 27.16 -12.59 5.53
CA PRO A 19 28.62 -12.60 5.45
C PRO A 19 29.21 -11.25 5.90
N GLN A 20 30.33 -11.33 6.63
CA GLN A 20 31.11 -10.20 7.09
C GLN A 20 32.06 -9.66 6.01
N ARG A 21 32.33 -8.36 6.15
CA ARG A 21 33.05 -7.40 5.27
C ARG A 21 34.57 -7.64 5.16
N GLY A 22 35.15 -7.23 4.03
CA GLY A 22 36.53 -6.69 3.90
C GLY A 22 36.71 -6.06 2.50
N GLY A 23 37.35 -4.92 2.24
CA GLY A 23 37.99 -3.84 3.02
C GLY A 23 38.14 -2.57 2.10
N THR A 24 38.02 -1.35 2.66
CA THR A 24 39.04 -0.25 2.73
C THR A 24 39.23 0.58 1.42
N GLU A 25 38.47 1.66 1.14
CA GLU A 25 38.63 3.14 1.43
C GLU A 25 39.11 3.97 0.19
N PRO A 26 38.99 5.33 0.10
CA PRO A 26 38.40 6.32 1.02
C PRO A 26 37.45 7.41 0.43
N ARG A 27 36.66 7.98 1.36
CA ARG A 27 36.16 9.37 1.58
C ARG A 27 35.71 10.31 0.43
N LYS A 28 34.45 10.77 0.56
CA LYS A 28 34.15 12.21 0.77
C LYS A 28 33.00 12.37 1.76
N ALA A 29 33.26 13.11 2.83
CA ALA A 29 32.26 13.51 3.81
C ALA A 29 31.37 14.61 3.21
N ASN A 30 30.06 14.47 3.37
CA ASN A 30 29.12 15.58 3.42
C ASN A 30 27.99 15.17 4.37
N THR A 31 28.17 15.49 5.64
CA THR A 31 27.17 15.32 6.68
C THR A 31 26.18 16.49 6.59
N GLY A 32 25.24 16.40 5.65
CA GLY A 32 23.97 17.12 5.77
C GLY A 32 23.04 16.34 6.71
N PRO A 33 22.07 16.99 7.38
CA PRO A 33 21.06 16.25 8.15
C PRO A 33 20.35 15.26 7.21
N PRO A 34 19.97 14.06 7.68
CA PRO A 34 19.19 13.13 6.87
C PRO A 34 17.85 13.78 6.50
N ASP A 35 17.83 14.28 5.28
CA ASP A 35 16.73 14.40 4.34
C ASP A 35 15.31 14.45 4.94
N ARG A 36 14.85 15.66 5.29
CA ARG A 36 13.43 15.95 5.55
C ARG A 36 12.53 15.71 4.32
N ASP A 37 13.07 15.51 3.12
CA ASP A 37 12.28 15.33 1.91
C ASP A 37 11.84 13.87 1.67
N THR A 38 12.51 12.87 2.25
CA THR A 38 12.03 11.48 2.20
C THR A 38 10.76 11.27 3.03
N GLU A 39 10.63 11.93 4.19
CA GLU A 39 9.45 11.82 5.06
C GLU A 39 8.20 12.49 4.46
N ARG A 40 8.41 13.51 3.61
CA ARG A 40 7.33 14.17 2.84
C ARG A 40 6.82 13.33 1.67
N LYS A 41 7.54 12.28 1.28
CA LYS A 41 7.28 11.55 0.02
C LYS A 41 5.95 10.80 0.01
N LEU A 42 5.40 10.42 1.16
CA LEU A 42 4.15 9.66 1.27
C LEU A 42 3.14 10.30 2.24
N ALA A 43 3.31 11.59 2.56
CA ALA A 43 2.39 12.32 3.41
C ALA A 43 0.98 12.35 2.78
N VAL A 44 -0.05 12.10 3.58
CA VAL A 44 -1.44 12.13 3.13
C VAL A 44 -1.96 13.57 3.21
N PRO A 45 -2.64 14.10 2.16
CA PRO A 45 -2.98 13.43 0.91
C PRO A 45 -1.76 13.23 -0.01
N PHE A 46 -1.54 11.98 -0.42
CA PHE A 46 -0.45 11.62 -1.31
C PHE A 46 -0.92 11.63 -2.76
N ARG A 47 -0.13 12.24 -3.64
CA ARG A 47 -0.32 12.18 -5.08
C ARG A 47 1.00 11.83 -5.76
N GLY A 48 1.01 10.76 -6.53
CA GLY A 48 2.19 10.28 -7.24
C GLY A 48 1.83 9.76 -8.62
N HIS A 49 2.79 9.85 -9.54
CA HIS A 49 2.68 9.24 -10.85
C HIS A 49 3.05 7.75 -10.77
N ILE A 50 2.39 6.91 -11.58
CA ILE A 50 2.79 5.53 -11.76
C ILE A 50 3.83 5.49 -12.88
N PRO A 51 5.11 5.15 -12.60
CA PRO A 51 6.16 5.20 -13.62
C PRO A 51 5.81 4.28 -14.80
N GLY A 52 5.73 4.82 -16.02
CA GLY A 52 5.33 4.06 -17.22
C GLY A 52 3.84 3.65 -17.26
N GLY A 53 3.00 4.20 -16.38
CA GLY A 53 1.55 3.94 -16.36
C GLY A 53 1.14 2.57 -15.81
N MET A 54 -0.17 2.31 -15.81
CA MET A 54 -0.72 0.99 -15.53
C MET A 54 -0.60 0.09 -16.78
N GLN A 55 -0.19 -1.15 -16.57
CA GLN A 55 0.01 -2.14 -17.63
C GLN A 55 -0.51 -3.49 -17.15
N LEU A 56 -0.83 -4.39 -18.07
CA LEU A 56 -1.24 -5.75 -17.73
C LEU A 56 -0.17 -6.44 -16.87
N GLY A 57 -0.59 -7.08 -15.78
CA GLY A 57 0.30 -7.73 -14.82
C GLY A 57 0.97 -6.80 -13.80
N LYS A 58 0.84 -5.48 -13.96
CA LYS A 58 1.33 -4.51 -12.97
C LYS A 58 0.33 -4.35 -11.83
N ARG A 59 0.84 -4.32 -10.59
CA ARG A 59 0.02 -4.17 -9.37
C ARG A 59 0.45 -2.96 -8.55
N ILE A 60 -0.52 -2.35 -7.87
CA ILE A 60 -0.30 -1.29 -6.90
C ILE A 60 -0.72 -1.84 -5.55
N ILE A 61 0.19 -1.86 -4.60
CA ILE A 61 -0.10 -2.31 -3.24
C ILE A 61 -0.07 -1.08 -2.34
N VAL A 62 -1.18 -0.81 -1.66
CA VAL A 62 -1.27 0.25 -0.65
C VAL A 62 -1.14 -0.37 0.73
N ILE A 63 -0.16 0.08 1.51
CA ILE A 63 0.07 -0.35 2.89
C ILE A 63 0.04 0.91 3.76
N GLY A 64 -0.69 0.86 4.86
CA GLY A 64 -0.77 1.98 5.79
C GLY A 64 -1.40 1.57 7.11
N THR A 65 -1.52 2.53 8.01
CA THR A 65 -2.22 2.37 9.30
C THR A 65 -3.48 3.22 9.27
N VAL A 66 -4.60 2.64 9.70
CA VAL A 66 -5.85 3.39 9.83
C VAL A 66 -5.71 4.41 10.95
N ASN A 67 -6.15 5.65 10.71
CA ASN A 67 -6.18 6.69 11.74
C ASN A 67 -6.91 6.21 13.02
N PRO A 68 -6.47 6.58 14.23
CA PRO A 68 -7.18 6.25 15.46
C PRO A 68 -8.64 6.73 15.52
N HIS A 69 -9.03 7.78 14.79
CA HIS A 69 -10.40 8.30 14.74
C HIS A 69 -10.86 8.48 13.28
N PRO A 70 -11.08 7.40 12.53
CA PRO A 70 -11.33 7.49 11.10
C PRO A 70 -12.81 7.79 10.80
N ASP A 71 -13.08 8.75 9.93
CA ASP A 71 -14.39 8.88 9.26
C ASP A 71 -14.40 8.08 7.95
N ARG A 72 -13.50 8.46 7.03
CA ARG A 72 -13.29 7.81 5.75
C ARG A 72 -11.89 8.06 5.19
N PHE A 73 -11.46 7.24 4.23
CA PHE A 73 -10.32 7.56 3.38
C PHE A 73 -10.58 7.13 1.93
N TYR A 74 -9.78 7.68 1.02
CA TYR A 74 -9.91 7.47 -0.42
C TYR A 74 -8.61 6.90 -1.00
N ILE A 75 -8.76 5.97 -1.93
CA ILE A 75 -7.71 5.55 -2.85
C ILE A 75 -8.26 5.77 -4.26
N ALA A 76 -7.57 6.56 -5.07
CA ALA A 76 -7.99 6.88 -6.43
C ALA A 76 -6.87 6.62 -7.43
N LEU A 77 -7.19 5.91 -8.51
CA LEU A 77 -6.35 5.78 -9.70
C LEU A 77 -6.91 6.69 -10.78
N THR A 78 -6.21 7.80 -11.02
CA THR A 78 -6.66 8.83 -11.96
C THR A 78 -5.95 8.71 -13.30
N CYS A 79 -6.68 9.02 -14.37
CA CYS A 79 -6.13 9.09 -15.71
C CYS A 79 -5.50 10.48 -15.92
N GLY A 80 -4.22 10.60 -15.57
CA GLY A 80 -3.49 11.86 -15.63
C GLY A 80 -3.31 12.54 -14.28
N CYS A 81 -2.45 13.55 -14.26
CA CYS A 81 -2.02 14.21 -13.02
C CYS A 81 -2.92 15.35 -12.58
N GLY A 82 -3.87 15.81 -13.42
CA GLY A 82 -4.72 16.98 -13.16
C GLY A 82 -3.91 18.17 -12.64
N THR A 83 -4.58 19.11 -11.99
CA THR A 83 -3.94 20.16 -11.17
C THR A 83 -4.60 20.19 -9.80
N SER A 84 -4.16 21.09 -8.92
CA SER A 84 -4.85 21.35 -7.65
C SER A 84 -6.23 21.98 -7.85
N ARG A 85 -6.47 22.63 -8.99
CA ARG A 85 -7.72 23.35 -9.30
C ARG A 85 -8.64 22.53 -10.18
N GLU A 86 -8.07 21.66 -11.01
CA GLU A 86 -8.80 20.82 -11.95
C GLU A 86 -8.40 19.35 -11.74
N PRO A 87 -9.23 18.55 -11.04
CA PRO A 87 -8.97 17.13 -10.93
C PRO A 87 -9.03 16.47 -12.32
N PRO A 88 -8.34 15.34 -12.52
CA PRO A 88 -8.43 14.58 -13.76
C PRO A 88 -9.89 14.24 -14.04
N PRO A 89 -10.35 14.45 -15.29
CA PRO A 89 -11.75 14.21 -15.64
C PRO A 89 -12.13 12.73 -15.49
N ASP A 90 -11.15 11.84 -15.67
CA ASP A 90 -11.35 10.40 -15.62
C ASP A 90 -10.63 9.76 -14.44
N VAL A 91 -11.37 8.88 -13.77
CA VAL A 91 -10.92 8.10 -12.61
C VAL A 91 -11.21 6.64 -12.89
N ALA A 92 -10.16 5.88 -13.18
CA ALA A 92 -10.29 4.45 -13.48
C ALA A 92 -10.85 3.66 -12.29
N LEU A 93 -10.49 4.08 -11.07
CA LEU A 93 -10.99 3.51 -9.83
C LEU A 93 -10.95 4.57 -8.72
N GLU A 94 -12.09 4.85 -8.10
CA GLU A 94 -12.17 5.48 -6.79
C GLU A 94 -12.68 4.45 -5.79
N MET A 95 -11.93 4.25 -4.71
CA MET A 95 -12.34 3.46 -3.56
C MET A 95 -12.49 4.38 -2.35
N CYS A 96 -13.70 4.45 -1.80
CA CYS A 96 -14.01 5.18 -0.58
C CYS A 96 -14.31 4.19 0.55
N VAL A 97 -13.46 4.17 1.56
CA VAL A 97 -13.64 3.34 2.76
C VAL A 97 -14.31 4.19 3.81
N ARG A 98 -15.55 3.85 4.21
CA ARG A 98 -16.35 4.56 5.20
C ARG A 98 -16.47 3.73 6.48
N PHE A 99 -16.01 4.28 7.59
CA PHE A 99 -15.99 3.56 8.87
C PHE A 99 -17.33 3.57 9.58
N LYS A 100 -18.10 4.67 9.47
CA LYS A 100 -19.43 4.81 10.09
C LYS A 100 -20.37 3.65 9.72
N ASP A 101 -20.46 3.33 8.44
CA ASP A 101 -21.37 2.31 7.91
C ASP A 101 -20.65 1.00 7.57
N ARG A 102 -19.33 0.93 7.81
CA ARG A 102 -18.45 -0.20 7.46
C ARG A 102 -18.59 -0.62 6.00
N GLN A 103 -18.49 0.34 5.09
CA GLN A 103 -18.64 0.13 3.65
C GLN A 103 -17.37 0.47 2.89
N VAL A 104 -17.13 -0.31 1.83
CA VAL A 104 -16.15 0.01 0.79
C VAL A 104 -16.94 0.30 -0.48
N LEU A 105 -16.91 1.54 -0.93
CA LEU A 105 -17.61 2.00 -2.12
C LEU A 105 -16.60 2.12 -3.25
N ARG A 106 -16.88 1.49 -4.40
CA ARG A 106 -16.04 1.55 -5.59
C ARG A 106 -16.84 2.11 -6.75
N ARG A 107 -16.25 3.02 -7.52
CA ARG A 107 -16.85 3.58 -8.73
C ARG A 107 -15.77 4.09 -9.67
N ALA A 108 -16.14 4.28 -10.93
CA ALA A 108 -15.28 4.88 -11.95
C ALA A 108 -15.93 6.16 -12.50
N CYS A 109 -15.11 7.07 -12.98
CA CYS A 109 -15.51 8.25 -13.72
C CYS A 109 -14.96 8.16 -15.14
N MET A 110 -15.83 8.15 -16.13
CA MET A 110 -15.49 8.02 -17.54
C MET A 110 -16.10 9.18 -18.32
N SER A 111 -15.27 9.90 -19.08
CA SER A 111 -15.65 11.12 -19.78
C SER A 111 -16.32 12.15 -18.85
N GLY A 112 -15.79 12.27 -17.64
CA GLY A 112 -16.34 13.19 -16.61
C GLY A 112 -17.66 12.75 -15.95
N SER A 113 -18.18 11.56 -16.28
CA SER A 113 -19.42 11.03 -15.70
C SER A 113 -19.15 9.86 -14.76
N TRP A 114 -19.68 9.94 -13.53
CA TRP A 114 -19.59 8.87 -12.55
C TRP A 114 -20.55 7.73 -12.89
N GLY A 115 -20.03 6.50 -12.90
CA GLY A 115 -20.84 5.30 -13.00
C GLY A 115 -21.45 4.86 -11.67
N ASP A 116 -22.10 3.70 -11.71
CA ASP A 116 -22.72 3.08 -10.54
C ASP A 116 -21.71 2.75 -9.43
N VAL A 117 -22.22 2.74 -8.20
CA VAL A 117 -21.40 2.41 -7.02
C VAL A 117 -21.52 0.94 -6.69
N ASP A 118 -20.39 0.24 -6.77
CA ASP A 118 -20.24 -1.11 -6.26
C ASP A 118 -19.89 -1.09 -4.76
N LYS A 119 -20.65 -1.84 -3.98
CA LYS A 119 -20.54 -1.94 -2.51
C LYS A 119 -20.20 -3.35 -2.03
N ALA A 120 -20.05 -4.31 -2.95
CA ALA A 120 -19.97 -5.72 -2.63
C ALA A 120 -18.62 -6.08 -1.98
N VAL A 121 -18.63 -6.27 -0.67
CA VAL A 121 -17.49 -6.83 0.07
C VAL A 121 -17.97 -7.96 0.98
N PRO A 122 -17.22 -9.07 1.08
CA PRO A 122 -17.61 -10.18 1.95
C PRO A 122 -17.58 -9.78 3.43
N PHE A 123 -16.73 -8.82 3.79
CA PHE A 123 -16.63 -8.22 5.13
C PHE A 123 -15.90 -6.87 5.03
N PHE A 124 -15.94 -6.07 6.10
CA PHE A 124 -15.20 -4.81 6.21
C PHE A 124 -13.81 -5.05 6.83
N PRO A 125 -12.69 -4.88 6.09
CA PRO A 125 -11.38 -5.35 6.53
C PRO A 125 -10.55 -4.30 7.29
N PHE A 126 -11.08 -3.10 7.54
CA PHE A 126 -10.31 -2.00 8.12
C PHE A 126 -10.63 -1.81 9.61
N ILE A 127 -9.60 -1.78 10.44
CA ILE A 127 -9.72 -1.62 11.89
C ILE A 127 -8.98 -0.34 12.30
N ARG A 128 -9.62 0.48 13.12
CA ARG A 128 -9.02 1.69 13.72
C ARG A 128 -7.67 1.37 14.37
N ASP A 129 -6.68 2.23 14.14
CA ASP A 129 -5.33 2.12 14.72
C ASP A 129 -4.59 0.81 14.38
N GLN A 130 -4.97 0.13 13.30
CA GLN A 130 -4.33 -1.10 12.83
C GLN A 130 -3.77 -0.94 11.42
N PRO A 131 -2.71 -1.70 11.08
CA PRO A 131 -2.19 -1.74 9.73
C PRO A 131 -3.16 -2.43 8.79
N PHE A 132 -3.16 -2.01 7.53
CA PHE A 132 -3.91 -2.64 6.44
C PHE A 132 -3.04 -2.79 5.20
N LYS A 133 -3.48 -3.68 4.30
CA LYS A 133 -2.91 -3.86 2.96
C LYS A 133 -4.03 -4.00 1.95
N VAL A 134 -4.04 -3.14 0.93
CA VAL A 134 -4.89 -3.27 -0.25
C VAL A 134 -4.02 -3.79 -1.41
N PRO A 135 -4.29 -5.01 -1.91
CA PRO A 135 -3.54 -5.62 -3.01
C PRO A 135 -3.93 -5.10 -4.39
#